data_AF-A0A2I0QCF0-F1
#
_entry.id   AF-A0A2I0QCF0-F1
#
_cell.length_a   1.000
_cell.length_b   1.000
_cell.length_c   1.000
_cell.angle_alpha   90.00
_cell.angle_beta   90.00
_cell.angle_gamma   90.00
#
_symmetry.space_group_name_H-M   'P 1'
#
loop_
_entity.id
_entity.type
_entity.pdbx_description
1 polymer ?
#
loop_
_entity_poly.entity_id
_entity_poly.type
_entity_poly.pdbx_seq_one_letter_code
_entity_poly.pdbx_strand_id
1 'polypeptide(L)'
;ATINQIRSRARTSPTADGSVIPPGTLSDRASSTNPTEIKGWLMSERRVELGFESLRFNDLKRWGTAKTVLTGLGRNFQDHHYLYPIPQRDIDKSGGTITQNPGY
;
A
#
# COMPACT_ATOMS: atom_id res chain seq x y z
N ALA A 1 7.97 18.74 -0.57
CA ALA A 1 8.98 18.82 0.50
C ALA A 1 9.25 17.45 1.14
N THR A 2 8.33 16.85 1.91
CA THR A 2 8.59 15.62 2.68
C THR A 2 8.92 14.37 1.84
N ILE A 3 8.21 14.11 0.74
CA ILE A 3 8.53 12.97 -0.15
C ILE A 3 9.96 13.09 -0.70
N ASN A 4 10.40 14.30 -1.04
CA ASN A 4 11.76 14.50 -1.55
C ASN A 4 12.84 14.28 -0.47
N GLN A 5 12.52 14.47 0.82
CA GLN A 5 13.45 14.11 1.90
C GLN A 5 13.68 12.59 1.94
N ILE A 6 12.61 11.79 1.78
CA ILE A 6 12.70 10.32 1.69
C ILE A 6 13.52 9.91 0.47
N ARG A 7 13.18 10.46 -0.70
CA ARG A 7 13.89 10.19 -1.97
C ARG A 7 15.37 10.56 -1.88
N SER A 8 15.68 11.70 -1.28
CA SER A 8 17.06 12.15 -1.08
C SER A 8 17.82 11.21 -0.15
N ARG A 9 17.22 10.80 0.97
CA ARG A 9 17.85 9.82 1.87
C ARG A 9 18.09 8.49 1.16
N ALA A 10 17.09 7.98 0.43
CA ALA A 10 17.19 6.71 -0.27
C ALA A 10 18.33 6.71 -1.31
N ARG A 11 18.45 7.76 -2.15
CA ARG A 11 19.53 7.86 -3.15
C ARG A 11 20.93 8.11 -2.58
N THR A 12 21.03 8.55 -1.32
CA THR A 12 22.32 8.73 -0.62
C THR A 12 22.64 7.58 0.32
N SER A 13 21.73 6.61 0.46
CA SER A 13 21.99 5.43 1.29
C SER A 13 22.93 4.48 0.54
N PRO A 14 23.90 3.85 1.23
CA PRO A 14 24.79 2.91 0.59
C PRO A 14 23.98 1.71 0.06
N THR A 15 24.33 1.23 -1.13
CA THR A 15 23.81 -0.03 -1.64
C THR A 15 24.37 -1.20 -0.83
N ALA A 16 23.71 -2.35 -0.90
CA ALA A 16 24.14 -3.55 -0.16
C ALA A 16 25.54 -4.04 -0.55
N ASP A 17 25.99 -3.75 -1.78
CA ASP A 17 27.32 -4.09 -2.30
C ASP A 17 28.31 -2.91 -2.26
N GLY A 18 27.92 -1.76 -1.70
CA GLY A 18 28.75 -0.55 -1.62
C GLY A 18 28.94 0.19 -2.94
N SER A 19 28.27 -0.23 -4.01
CA SER A 19 28.23 0.50 -5.28
C SER A 19 27.59 1.90 -5.14
N VAL A 20 27.98 2.80 -6.04
CA VAL A 20 27.36 4.12 -6.12
C VAL A 20 26.02 4.04 -6.85
N ILE A 21 25.00 4.70 -6.30
CA ILE A 21 23.70 4.79 -6.95
C ILE A 21 23.86 5.64 -8.24
N PRO A 22 23.39 5.16 -9.41
CA PRO A 22 23.55 5.90 -10.67
C PRO A 22 22.97 7.32 -10.61
N PRO A 23 23.63 8.32 -11.21
CA PRO A 23 23.11 9.68 -11.29
C PRO A 23 21.71 9.74 -11.89
N GLY A 24 20.82 10.57 -11.32
CA GLY A 24 19.43 10.70 -11.77
C GLY A 24 18.46 9.63 -11.21
N THR A 25 18.95 8.66 -10.43
CA THR A 25 18.09 7.74 -9.69
C THR A 25 17.30 8.48 -8.64
N LEU A 26 15.98 8.27 -8.61
CA LEU A 26 15.05 8.88 -7.65
C LEU A 26 15.14 10.42 -7.57
N SER A 27 15.17 11.10 -8.72
CA SER A 27 15.09 12.57 -8.81
C SER A 27 13.89 13.14 -8.04
N ASP A 28 14.03 14.35 -7.52
CA ASP A 28 12.98 15.04 -6.77
C ASP A 28 11.69 15.17 -7.59
N ARG A 29 10.54 15.04 -6.93
CA ARG A 29 9.25 15.42 -7.52
C ARG A 29 9.18 16.94 -7.57
N ALA A 30 8.68 17.47 -8.70
CA ALA A 30 8.43 18.90 -8.86
C ALA A 30 7.34 19.39 -7.89
N SER A 31 7.23 20.70 -7.73
CA SER A 31 6.09 21.29 -7.02
C SER A 31 4.81 21.03 -7.82
N SER A 32 3.75 20.63 -7.14
CA SER A 32 2.43 20.44 -7.73
C SER A 32 1.36 20.81 -6.70
N THR A 33 0.23 21.28 -7.19
CA THR A 33 -1.00 21.52 -6.43
C THR A 33 -2.11 20.54 -6.79
N ASN A 34 -1.87 19.62 -7.75
CA ASN A 34 -2.86 18.64 -8.21
C ASN A 34 -2.94 17.48 -7.20
N PRO A 35 -4.07 17.30 -6.48
CA PRO A 35 -4.18 16.27 -5.45
C PRO A 35 -4.04 14.85 -5.99
N THR A 36 -4.50 14.59 -7.22
CA THR A 36 -4.43 13.27 -7.85
C THR A 36 -2.98 12.90 -8.17
N GLU A 37 -2.21 13.85 -8.69
CA GLU A 37 -0.78 13.66 -8.98
C GLU A 37 0.00 13.42 -7.68
N ILE A 38 -0.22 14.27 -6.67
CA ILE A 38 0.43 14.15 -5.36
C ILE A 38 0.09 12.80 -4.70
N LYS A 39 -1.17 12.36 -4.77
CA LYS A 39 -1.61 11.06 -4.27
C LYS A 39 -0.91 9.92 -5.02
N GLY A 40 -0.78 10.03 -6.34
CA GLY A 40 -0.03 9.08 -7.16
C GLY A 40 1.44 8.97 -6.72
N TRP A 41 2.11 10.10 -6.48
CA TRP A 41 3.48 10.11 -5.94
C TRP A 41 3.57 9.47 -4.57
N LEU A 42 2.66 9.79 -3.65
CA LEU A 42 2.61 9.20 -2.31
C LEU A 42 2.44 7.67 -2.37
N MET A 43 1.50 7.19 -3.18
CA MET A 43 1.24 5.76 -3.35
C MET A 43 2.44 5.02 -3.94
N SER A 44 3.14 5.65 -4.89
CA SER A 44 4.37 5.12 -5.48
C SER A 44 5.51 5.08 -4.47
N GLU A 45 5.75 6.16 -3.72
CA GLU A 45 6.86 6.25 -2.76
C GLU A 45 6.70 5.22 -1.64
N ARG A 46 5.49 5.09 -1.08
CA ARG A 46 5.20 4.07 -0.06
C ARG A 46 5.42 2.64 -0.55
N ARG A 47 5.17 2.37 -1.85
CA ARG A 47 5.36 1.04 -2.41
C ARG A 47 6.83 0.64 -2.46
N VAL A 48 7.72 1.57 -2.79
CA VAL A 48 9.16 1.30 -2.94
C VAL A 48 9.90 1.39 -1.61
N GLU A 49 9.48 2.30 -0.73
CA GLU A 49 10.12 2.51 0.57
C GLU A 49 9.82 1.37 1.55
N LEU A 50 8.56 0.88 1.57
CA LEU A 50 8.05 -0.03 2.60
C LEU A 50 7.87 -1.46 2.06
N GLY A 51 8.72 -1.85 1.12
CA GLY A 51 8.72 -3.18 0.51
C GLY A 51 9.02 -4.25 1.56
N PHE A 52 8.26 -5.35 1.54
CA PHE A 52 8.40 -6.48 2.47
C PHE A 52 8.09 -6.18 3.96
N GLU A 53 7.54 -5.01 4.28
CA GLU A 53 7.16 -4.64 5.65
C GLU A 53 5.66 -4.90 5.97
N SER A 54 4.99 -5.74 5.18
CA SER A 54 3.57 -6.11 5.37
C SER A 54 2.55 -4.95 5.27
N LEU A 55 2.94 -3.78 4.74
CA LEU A 55 2.06 -2.61 4.63
C LEU A 55 1.25 -2.55 3.33
N ARG A 56 1.72 -3.22 2.26
CA ARG A 56 1.16 -3.06 0.91
C ARG A 56 -0.33 -3.39 0.82
N PHE A 57 -0.77 -4.50 1.43
CA PHE A 57 -2.15 -4.93 1.32
C PHE A 57 -3.11 -3.95 2.03
N ASN A 58 -2.74 -3.49 3.23
CA ASN A 58 -3.52 -2.50 3.97
C ASN A 58 -3.57 -1.15 3.25
N ASP A 59 -2.46 -0.72 2.62
CA ASP A 59 -2.41 0.46 1.78
C ASP A 59 -3.38 0.38 0.58
N LEU A 60 -3.38 -0.76 -0.13
CA LEU A 60 -4.30 -0.97 -1.24
C LEU A 60 -5.77 -0.94 -0.79
N LYS A 61 -6.08 -1.55 0.36
CA LYS A 61 -7.42 -1.59 0.94
C LYS A 61 -7.92 -0.21 1.31
N ARG A 62 -7.14 0.56 2.09
CA ARG A 62 -7.53 1.91 2.52
C ARG A 62 -7.66 2.91 1.36
N TRP A 63 -6.98 2.66 0.24
CA TRP A 63 -7.11 3.48 -0.97
C TRP A 63 -8.24 3.02 -1.90
N GLY A 64 -8.90 1.90 -1.61
CA GLY A 64 -9.95 1.33 -2.48
C GLY A 64 -9.42 0.79 -3.81
N THR A 65 -8.12 0.48 -3.88
CA THR A 65 -7.45 0.02 -5.13
C THR A 65 -7.08 -1.45 -5.12
N ALA A 66 -7.36 -2.17 -4.02
CA ALA A 66 -7.02 -3.57 -3.85
C ALA A 66 -7.62 -4.44 -4.95
N LYS A 67 -8.92 -4.29 -5.25
CA LYS A 67 -9.58 -5.06 -6.31
C LYS A 67 -8.88 -4.88 -7.66
N THR A 68 -8.77 -3.64 -8.15
CA THR A 68 -8.12 -3.32 -9.44
C THR A 68 -6.70 -3.87 -9.52
N VAL A 69 -5.89 -3.68 -8.48
CA VAL A 69 -4.49 -4.13 -8.49
C VAL A 69 -4.38 -5.64 -8.43
N LEU A 70 -5.16 -6.31 -7.57
CA LEU A 70 -5.05 -7.75 -7.36
C LEU A 70 -5.68 -8.57 -8.50
N THR A 71 -6.81 -8.14 -9.05
CA THR A 71 -7.38 -8.79 -10.24
C THR A 71 -6.51 -8.57 -11.47
N GLY A 72 -5.87 -7.39 -11.62
CA GLY A 72 -4.86 -7.15 -12.64
C GLY A 72 -3.61 -8.05 -12.53
N LEU A 73 -3.37 -8.63 -11.35
CA LEU A 73 -2.34 -9.65 -11.11
C LEU A 73 -2.88 -11.10 -11.19
N GLY A 74 -4.11 -11.29 -11.69
CA GLY A 74 -4.74 -12.60 -11.83
C GLY A 74 -5.23 -13.22 -10.51
N ARG A 75 -5.34 -12.44 -9.42
CA ARG A 75 -5.89 -12.92 -8.15
C ARG A 75 -7.41 -12.80 -8.17
N ASN A 76 -8.09 -13.82 -7.64
CA ASN A 76 -9.53 -13.77 -7.43
C ASN A 76 -9.86 -12.86 -6.22
N PHE A 77 -9.95 -11.55 -6.44
CA PHE A 77 -10.29 -10.58 -5.40
C PHE A 77 -11.70 -10.01 -5.62
N GLN A 78 -12.58 -10.23 -4.64
CA GLN A 78 -13.98 -9.81 -4.64
C GLN A 78 -14.24 -8.71 -3.60
N ASP A 79 -15.41 -8.06 -3.65
CA ASP A 79 -15.70 -6.91 -2.79
C ASP A 79 -15.75 -7.26 -1.29
N HIS A 80 -16.14 -8.48 -0.92
CA HIS A 80 -16.12 -8.90 0.48
C HIS A 80 -14.69 -9.09 1.03
N HIS A 81 -13.68 -9.36 0.18
CA HIS A 81 -12.28 -9.54 0.60
C HIS A 81 -11.59 -8.27 1.16
N TYR A 82 -12.28 -7.12 1.16
CA TYR A 82 -11.83 -5.93 1.87
C TYR A 82 -11.88 -6.09 3.40
N LEU A 83 -12.62 -7.05 3.95
CA LEU A 83 -12.58 -7.40 5.37
C LEU A 83 -12.27 -8.89 5.50
N TYR A 84 -11.68 -9.29 6.62
CA TYR A 84 -11.59 -10.72 6.94
C TYR A 84 -12.95 -11.20 7.45
N PRO A 85 -13.31 -12.47 7.22
CA PRO A 85 -14.50 -13.02 7.87
C PRO A 85 -14.32 -12.96 9.39
N ILE A 86 -15.38 -12.60 10.09
CA ILE A 86 -15.43 -12.76 11.53
C ILE A 86 -15.43 -14.26 11.81
N PRO A 87 -14.57 -14.77 12.72
CA PRO A 87 -14.55 -16.19 13.03
C PRO A 87 -15.92 -16.70 13.48
N GLN A 88 -16.39 -17.80 12.88
CA GLN A 88 -17.73 -18.35 13.16
C GLN A 88 -17.92 -18.65 14.65
N ARG A 89 -16.88 -19.15 15.33
CA ARG A 89 -16.91 -19.41 16.77
C ARG A 89 -17.25 -18.18 17.60
N ASP A 90 -16.81 -17.00 17.19
CA ASP A 90 -17.06 -15.76 17.93
C ASP A 90 -18.49 -15.27 17.69
N ILE A 91 -19.03 -15.48 16.48
CA ILE A 91 -20.46 -15.26 16.16
C ILE A 91 -21.33 -16.16 17.03
N ASP A 92 -21.06 -17.48 17.04
CA ASP A 92 -21.83 -18.48 17.79
C ASP A 92 -21.84 -18.17 19.29
N LYS A 93 -20.66 -17.83 19.86
CA LYS A 93 -20.52 -17.46 21.27
C LYS A 93 -21.22 -16.15 21.64
N SER A 94 -21.36 -15.24 20.70
CA SER A 94 -22.04 -13.95 20.94
C SER A 94 -23.57 -14.06 20.99
N GLY A 95 -24.13 -15.25 20.74
CA GLY A 95 -25.58 -15.45 20.66
C GLY A 95 -26.24 -14.66 19.54
N GLY A 96 -25.49 -14.34 18.48
CA GLY A 96 -25.96 -13.53 17.35
C GLY A 96 -25.83 -12.02 17.51
N THR A 97 -25.21 -11.52 18.59
CA THR A 97 -24.95 -10.08 18.76
C THR A 97 -23.86 -9.57 17.81
N ILE A 98 -22.85 -10.41 17.52
CA ILE A 98 -21.86 -10.16 16.48
C ILE A 98 -22.41 -10.75 15.18
N THR A 99 -22.59 -9.91 14.17
CA THR A 99 -23.02 -10.31 12.83
C THR A 99 -21.85 -10.32 11.86
N GLN A 100 -21.91 -11.16 10.84
CA GLN A 100 -20.83 -11.33 9.86
C GLN A 100 -20.62 -10.06 9.00
N ASN A 101 -19.39 -9.88 8.53
CA ASN A 101 -19.06 -8.86 7.53
C ASN A 101 -19.82 -9.11 6.21
N PRO A 102 -20.24 -8.06 5.48
CA PRO A 102 -21.01 -8.24 4.26
C PRO A 102 -20.36 -9.18 3.24
N GLY A 103 -21.11 -10.18 2.78
CA GLY A 103 -20.70 -11.12 1.74
C GLY A 103 -19.90 -12.35 2.21
N TYR A 104 -19.77 -12.55 3.53
CA TYR A 104 -19.27 -13.78 4.14
C TYR A 104 -20.37 -14.57 4.84
#